data_AF-A0A348VA93-F1
#
_entry.id   AF-A0A348VA93-F1
#
_cell.length_a   1.000
_cell.length_b   1.000
_cell.length_c   1.000
_cell.angle_alpha   90.00
_cell.angle_beta   90.00
_cell.angle_gamma   90.00
#
_symmetry.space_group_name_H-M   'P 1'
#
loop_
_entity.id
_entity.type
_entity.pdbx_description
1 polymer ?
#
loop_
_entity_poly.entity_id
_entity_poly.type
_entity_poly.pdbx_seq_one_letter_code
_entity_poly.pdbx_strand_id
1 'polypeptide(L)'
;DTTTWDLGYTLGKAWFQASGGDVYAATNIQSYVGPSASPRVIVTDGAGGYPGIVSYGSSYDFESSVTNAGETVVSATNWLVNETFSTMDFYTTFWRRFGGPTTVDYDNTAASLSQPASRATPYLVSGPLGTQGNWNIPDGEKLIFLVDGNITINGTITTTGTGMAVFITNGNITIASSVGVAPASSTPVVEGMYIANGSFNTGTSSSGVERFVGKGNFVAGSFNLQRDLGDDNASISPELFIWDPKILVHMPQAMMDVPYYWQEVAP
;
A
#
# COMPACT_ATOMS: atom_id res chain seq x y z
N ASP A 1 17.37 -35.52 -37.00
CA ASP A 1 17.01 -34.28 -36.28
C ASP A 1 16.29 -34.61 -35.00
N THR A 2 16.96 -34.36 -33.88
CA THR A 2 16.40 -34.58 -32.55
C THR A 2 15.83 -33.26 -32.08
N THR A 3 14.51 -33.12 -32.10
CA THR A 3 13.84 -31.94 -31.55
C THR A 3 13.80 -32.10 -30.03
N THR A 4 14.63 -31.35 -29.34
CA THR A 4 14.59 -31.24 -27.87
C THR A 4 13.46 -30.29 -27.49
N TRP A 5 12.52 -30.78 -26.68
CA TRP A 5 11.49 -29.95 -26.06
C TRP A 5 11.88 -29.74 -24.60
N ASP A 6 12.24 -28.51 -24.24
CA ASP A 6 12.39 -28.14 -22.84
C ASP A 6 11.00 -27.81 -22.28
N LEU A 7 10.44 -28.77 -21.52
CA LEU A 7 9.18 -28.59 -20.82
C LEU A 7 9.45 -27.98 -19.45
N GLY A 8 9.36 -26.65 -19.35
CA GLY A 8 9.35 -25.93 -18.07
C GLY A 8 7.92 -25.61 -17.66
N TYR A 9 7.46 -26.10 -16.51
CA TYR A 9 6.27 -25.58 -15.84
C TYR A 9 6.74 -24.63 -14.74
N THR A 10 6.46 -23.33 -14.90
CA THR A 10 6.58 -22.37 -13.80
C THR A 10 5.26 -22.34 -13.06
N LEU A 11 5.28 -22.81 -11.81
CA LEU A 11 4.27 -22.40 -10.82
C LEU A 11 4.19 -20.87 -10.83
N GLY A 12 2.98 -20.31 -10.74
CA GLY A 12 2.80 -18.86 -10.66
C GLY A 12 3.64 -18.33 -9.49
N LYS A 13 4.55 -17.39 -9.77
CA LYS A 13 5.25 -16.68 -8.70
C LYS A 13 4.27 -15.74 -8.02
N ALA A 14 4.44 -15.51 -6.72
CA ALA A 14 3.70 -14.45 -6.04
C ALA A 14 3.94 -13.09 -6.72
N TRP A 15 2.88 -12.29 -6.83
CA TRP A 15 2.86 -11.02 -7.55
C TRP A 15 1.79 -10.10 -6.96
N PHE A 16 2.00 -8.79 -7.04
CA PHE A 16 0.95 -7.85 -6.65
C PHE A 16 0.14 -7.36 -7.83
N GLN A 17 -1.10 -6.97 -7.54
CA GLN A 17 -1.96 -6.22 -8.44
C GLN A 17 -2.44 -4.94 -7.76
N ALA A 18 -2.54 -3.86 -8.52
CA ALA A 18 -3.25 -2.65 -8.15
C ALA A 18 -4.58 -2.54 -8.90
N SER A 19 -5.54 -1.81 -8.35
CA SER A 19 -6.82 -1.49 -8.98
C SER A 19 -7.11 0.00 -8.89
N GLY A 20 -7.12 0.64 -10.05
CA GLY A 20 -6.99 2.10 -10.18
C GLY A 20 -5.69 2.61 -9.56
N GLY A 21 -5.60 3.92 -9.36
CA GLY A 21 -4.48 4.57 -8.68
C GLY A 21 -3.11 4.37 -9.36
N ASP A 22 -2.15 5.20 -8.97
CA ASP A 22 -0.82 5.15 -9.56
C ASP A 22 0.08 4.19 -8.78
N VAL A 23 0.97 3.50 -9.50
CA VAL A 23 2.00 2.64 -8.91
C VAL A 23 3.35 3.27 -9.21
N TYR A 24 4.14 3.54 -8.17
CA TYR A 24 5.43 4.19 -8.31
C TYR A 24 6.53 3.42 -7.57
N ALA A 25 7.71 3.32 -8.18
CA ALA A 25 8.94 2.98 -7.48
C ALA A 25 10.11 3.87 -7.93
N ALA A 26 10.85 4.40 -6.96
CA ALA A 26 12.00 5.26 -7.21
C ALA A 26 13.16 4.56 -7.93
N THR A 27 13.20 3.24 -7.89
CA THR A 27 14.22 2.43 -8.57
C THR A 27 13.55 1.40 -9.47
N ASN A 28 13.27 0.21 -8.94
CA ASN A 28 12.81 -0.92 -9.73
C ASN A 28 11.40 -1.35 -9.33
N ILE A 29 10.60 -1.76 -10.30
CA ILE A 29 9.36 -2.52 -10.06
C ILE A 29 9.53 -3.91 -10.66
N GLN A 30 9.52 -4.95 -9.84
CA GLN A 30 9.56 -6.33 -10.32
C GLN A 30 8.42 -7.12 -9.67
N SER A 31 7.52 -7.64 -10.50
CA SER A 31 6.35 -8.42 -10.06
C SER A 31 5.79 -9.19 -11.23
N TYR A 32 5.91 -10.52 -11.21
CA TYR A 32 5.62 -11.35 -12.36
C TYR A 32 4.15 -11.73 -12.43
N VAL A 33 3.39 -11.06 -13.29
CA VAL A 33 1.94 -11.28 -13.36
C VAL A 33 1.65 -12.73 -13.75
N GLY A 34 0.78 -13.36 -12.95
CA GLY A 34 0.33 -14.73 -13.15
C GLY A 34 -0.07 -14.99 -14.61
N PRO A 35 0.42 -16.08 -15.23
CA PRO A 35 0.19 -16.37 -16.65
C PRO A 35 -1.28 -16.58 -17.01
N SER A 36 -2.13 -16.92 -16.03
CA SER A 36 -3.56 -17.17 -16.19
C SER A 36 -4.43 -16.09 -15.53
N ALA A 37 -3.84 -14.97 -15.10
CA ALA A 37 -4.59 -13.85 -14.54
C ALA A 37 -5.55 -13.27 -15.58
N SER A 38 -6.73 -12.82 -15.14
CA SER A 38 -7.74 -12.23 -16.02
C SER A 38 -8.40 -11.02 -15.34
N PRO A 39 -8.17 -9.79 -15.82
CA PRO A 39 -7.21 -9.41 -16.86
C PRO A 39 -5.75 -9.61 -16.41
N ARG A 40 -4.86 -9.90 -17.35
CA ARG A 40 -3.43 -10.12 -17.08
C ARG A 40 -2.67 -8.79 -17.09
N VAL A 41 -2.82 -8.02 -16.02
CA VAL A 41 -2.16 -6.71 -15.85
C VAL A 41 -1.76 -6.43 -14.39
N ILE A 42 -0.75 -5.59 -14.20
CA ILE A 42 -0.33 -5.07 -12.88
C ILE A 42 -1.36 -4.08 -12.33
N VAL A 43 -1.92 -3.21 -13.18
CA VAL A 43 -2.95 -2.24 -12.77
C VAL A 43 -4.23 -2.49 -13.54
N THR A 44 -5.26 -2.91 -12.81
CA THR A 44 -6.62 -3.04 -13.33
C THR A 44 -7.35 -1.70 -13.27
N ASP A 45 -8.40 -1.56 -14.08
CA ASP A 45 -9.25 -0.36 -14.05
C ASP A 45 -9.92 -0.25 -12.68
N GLY A 46 -9.85 0.95 -12.09
CA GLY A 46 -10.57 1.25 -10.84
C GLY A 46 -12.06 1.49 -11.08
N ALA A 47 -12.78 1.87 -10.02
CA ALA A 47 -14.21 2.17 -10.09
C ALA A 47 -14.57 3.30 -11.09
N GLY A 48 -13.61 4.16 -11.45
CA GLY A 48 -13.76 5.21 -12.46
C GLY A 48 -13.66 4.72 -13.91
N GLY A 49 -13.38 3.43 -14.15
CA GLY A 49 -13.23 2.85 -15.48
C GLY A 49 -11.88 3.14 -16.15
N TYR A 50 -10.90 3.61 -15.39
CA TYR A 50 -9.55 3.86 -15.87
C TYR A 50 -8.52 3.25 -14.90
N PRO A 51 -7.39 2.75 -15.42
CA PRO A 51 -6.24 2.42 -14.59
C PRO A 51 -5.50 3.71 -14.22
N GLY A 52 -4.62 3.66 -13.23
CA GLY A 52 -3.62 4.72 -13.05
C GLY A 52 -2.35 4.48 -13.84
N ILE A 53 -1.35 5.31 -13.56
CA ILE A 53 -0.05 5.32 -14.23
C ILE A 53 0.93 4.43 -13.46
N VAL A 54 1.73 3.66 -14.18
CA VAL A 54 2.88 2.95 -13.61
C VAL A 54 4.15 3.74 -13.90
N SER A 55 4.88 4.08 -12.85
CA SER A 55 6.08 4.90 -12.91
C SER A 55 7.27 4.23 -12.23
N TYR A 56 8.42 4.21 -12.90
CA TYR A 56 9.64 3.56 -12.39
C TYR A 56 10.88 4.43 -12.65
N GLY A 57 11.89 4.32 -11.78
CA GLY A 57 13.10 5.15 -11.89
C GLY A 57 14.27 4.53 -12.65
N SER A 58 14.44 3.21 -12.59
CA SER A 58 15.60 2.50 -13.16
C SER A 58 15.19 1.39 -14.11
N SER A 59 14.40 0.43 -13.63
CA SER A 59 13.91 -0.67 -14.47
C SER A 59 12.55 -1.18 -14.01
N TYR A 60 11.87 -1.91 -14.88
CA TYR A 60 10.66 -2.66 -14.55
C TYR A 60 10.74 -4.05 -15.15
N ASP A 61 10.03 -5.00 -14.53
CA ASP A 61 9.95 -6.37 -14.98
C ASP A 61 8.65 -7.03 -14.48
N PHE A 62 7.67 -7.13 -15.37
CA PHE A 62 6.35 -7.72 -15.10
C PHE A 62 6.18 -9.13 -15.69
N GLU A 63 7.22 -9.60 -16.39
CA GLU A 63 7.23 -10.83 -17.16
C GLU A 63 8.52 -11.55 -16.84
N SER A 64 8.49 -12.79 -16.35
CA SER A 64 9.72 -13.53 -16.07
C SER A 64 10.42 -14.02 -17.34
N SER A 65 10.59 -13.14 -18.32
CA SER A 65 11.08 -13.36 -19.67
C SER A 65 12.34 -12.53 -19.91
N VAL A 66 13.31 -13.14 -20.58
CA VAL A 66 14.59 -12.49 -20.91
C VAL A 66 14.50 -11.47 -22.04
N THR A 67 13.40 -11.47 -22.80
CA THR A 67 13.22 -10.60 -23.99
C THR A 67 12.04 -9.66 -23.90
N ASN A 68 11.22 -9.76 -22.85
CA ASN A 68 10.00 -8.98 -22.70
C ASN A 68 9.84 -8.64 -21.22
N ALA A 69 9.84 -7.35 -20.90
CA ALA A 69 9.68 -6.87 -19.53
C ALA A 69 8.21 -6.64 -19.14
N GLY A 70 7.26 -6.87 -20.05
CA GLY A 70 5.83 -6.82 -19.80
C GLY A 70 5.18 -5.48 -20.11
N GLU A 71 5.60 -4.80 -21.19
CA GLU A 71 5.02 -3.52 -21.62
C GLU A 71 3.51 -3.58 -21.86
N THR A 72 2.98 -4.73 -22.26
CA THR A 72 1.55 -4.95 -22.50
C THR A 72 0.79 -5.49 -21.28
N VAL A 73 1.51 -5.68 -20.17
CA VAL A 73 0.99 -6.23 -18.89
C VAL A 73 0.88 -5.12 -17.85
N VAL A 74 1.08 -3.86 -18.25
CA VAL A 74 1.00 -2.71 -17.36
C VAL A 74 -0.45 -2.45 -16.94
N SER A 75 -1.31 -2.17 -17.92
CA SER A 75 -2.73 -1.83 -17.71
C SER A 75 -3.50 -1.85 -19.04
N ALA A 76 -4.81 -1.59 -19.01
CA ALA A 76 -5.61 -1.46 -20.25
C ALA A 76 -5.12 -0.35 -21.20
N THR A 77 -4.41 0.66 -20.68
CA THR A 77 -3.87 1.80 -21.43
C THR A 77 -2.37 1.70 -21.71
N ASN A 78 -1.68 0.79 -21.03
CA ASN A 78 -0.21 0.68 -21.03
C ASN A 78 0.51 1.99 -20.68
N TRP A 79 -0.07 2.79 -19.78
CA TRP A 79 0.57 4.00 -19.29
C TRP A 79 1.74 3.66 -18.36
N LEU A 80 2.94 3.73 -18.94
CA LEU A 80 4.19 3.39 -18.31
C LEU A 80 5.19 4.54 -18.50
N VAL A 81 5.71 5.07 -17.40
CA VAL A 81 6.58 6.25 -17.40
C VAL A 81 7.90 5.95 -16.68
N ASN A 82 9.01 6.38 -17.26
CA ASN A 82 10.29 6.41 -16.58
C ASN A 82 10.48 7.77 -15.92
N GLU A 83 10.41 7.81 -14.61
CA GLU A 83 10.61 9.02 -13.82
C GLU A 83 11.25 8.73 -12.47
N THR A 84 11.98 9.72 -11.95
CA THR A 84 12.57 9.65 -10.61
C THR A 84 12.05 10.81 -9.79
N PHE A 85 11.54 10.48 -8.60
CA PHE A 85 11.17 11.44 -7.59
C PHE A 85 12.07 11.28 -6.37
N SER A 86 12.46 12.40 -5.74
CA SER A 86 13.29 12.37 -4.55
C SER A 86 12.54 11.73 -3.39
N THR A 87 13.20 10.81 -2.70
CA THR A 87 12.66 10.22 -1.46
C THR A 87 12.42 11.32 -0.43
N MET A 88 11.21 11.37 0.14
CA MET A 88 10.83 12.33 1.17
C MET A 88 10.80 11.63 2.54
N ASP A 89 11.31 12.29 3.58
CA ASP A 89 11.05 11.91 4.97
C ASP A 89 9.63 12.37 5.33
N PHE A 90 8.66 11.48 5.11
CA PHE A 90 7.25 11.78 5.35
C PHE A 90 6.95 11.93 6.83
N TYR A 91 7.58 11.13 7.70
CA TYR A 91 7.37 11.23 9.14
C TYR A 91 7.71 12.63 9.66
N THR A 92 8.93 13.10 9.41
CA THR A 92 9.37 14.45 9.83
C THR A 92 8.51 15.53 9.20
N THR A 93 8.13 15.37 7.93
CA THR A 93 7.29 16.33 7.21
C THR A 93 5.92 16.46 7.88
N PHE A 94 5.21 15.36 8.11
CA PHE A 94 3.90 15.40 8.75
C PHE A 94 3.99 15.80 10.22
N TRP A 95 5.00 15.35 10.97
CA TRP A 95 5.24 15.80 12.34
C TRP A 95 5.32 17.33 12.43
N ARG A 96 6.07 17.97 11.51
CA ARG A 96 6.13 19.44 11.42
C ARG A 96 4.80 20.07 11.02
N ARG A 97 4.09 19.50 10.04
CA ARG A 97 2.78 20.03 9.59
C ARG A 97 1.72 19.98 10.68
N PHE A 98 1.79 19.00 11.59
CA PHE A 98 0.94 18.91 12.77
C PHE A 98 1.41 19.79 13.94
N GLY A 99 2.35 20.71 13.71
CA GLY A 99 2.83 21.67 14.72
C GLY A 99 3.90 21.11 15.65
N GLY A 100 4.51 19.97 15.31
CA GLY A 100 5.54 19.33 16.12
C GLY A 100 5.03 18.92 17.51
N PRO A 101 4.00 18.04 17.59
CA PRO A 101 3.43 17.64 18.88
C PRO A 101 4.52 17.02 19.77
N THR A 102 4.49 17.38 21.05
CA THR A 102 5.44 16.92 22.07
C THR A 102 4.79 16.04 23.15
N THR A 103 3.47 16.13 23.31
CA THR A 103 2.72 15.28 24.24
C THR A 103 2.57 13.90 23.63
N VAL A 104 3.23 12.91 24.22
CA VAL A 104 3.10 11.50 23.85
C VAL A 104 1.78 10.96 24.39
N ASP A 105 0.92 10.44 23.52
CA ASP A 105 -0.33 9.79 23.90
C ASP A 105 -0.09 8.34 24.34
N TYR A 106 0.86 7.67 23.67
CA TYR A 106 1.20 6.28 23.89
C TYR A 106 2.71 6.08 23.88
N ASP A 107 3.22 5.35 24.87
CA ASP A 107 4.64 5.02 24.97
C ASP A 107 4.81 3.50 24.94
N ASN A 108 5.59 3.02 23.96
CA ASN A 108 5.99 1.64 23.78
C ASN A 108 4.83 0.62 23.86
N THR A 109 3.80 0.83 23.04
CA THR A 109 2.58 0.00 22.99
C THR A 109 2.74 -1.19 22.04
N ALA A 110 3.85 -1.91 22.18
CA ALA A 110 4.38 -2.88 21.21
C ALA A 110 3.41 -4.00 20.75
N ALA A 111 2.29 -4.27 21.44
CA ALA A 111 1.47 -5.44 21.11
C ALA A 111 -0.06 -5.35 21.26
N SER A 112 -0.67 -4.28 21.78
CA SER A 112 -2.11 -4.34 22.04
C SER A 112 -2.82 -3.01 22.32
N LEU A 113 -2.74 -2.04 21.41
CA LEU A 113 -3.60 -0.88 21.47
C LEU A 113 -5.01 -1.24 20.95
N SER A 114 -6.02 -1.18 21.81
CA SER A 114 -7.42 -1.18 21.36
C SER A 114 -7.73 0.09 20.59
N GLN A 115 -8.67 0.04 19.63
CA GLN A 115 -9.08 1.22 18.84
C GLN A 115 -9.35 2.43 19.77
N PRO A 116 -8.58 3.52 19.67
CA PRO A 116 -8.81 4.70 20.48
C PRO A 116 -9.98 5.53 19.93
N ALA A 117 -10.39 6.54 20.69
CA ALA A 117 -11.44 7.45 20.26
C ALA A 117 -11.05 8.23 19.00
N SER A 118 -12.04 8.59 18.18
CA SER A 118 -11.84 9.49 17.04
C SER A 118 -11.35 10.87 17.50
N ARG A 119 -10.40 11.46 16.77
CA ARG A 119 -10.01 12.87 16.93
C ARG A 119 -9.34 13.44 15.67
N ALA A 120 -9.38 14.76 15.54
CA ALA A 120 -8.79 15.47 14.39
C ALA A 120 -7.26 15.63 14.47
N THR A 121 -6.67 15.49 15.67
CA THR A 121 -5.22 15.62 15.91
C THR A 121 -4.53 14.26 15.96
N PRO A 122 -3.28 14.14 15.50
CA PRO A 122 -2.59 12.85 15.51
C PRO A 122 -2.32 12.35 16.93
N TYR A 123 -2.47 11.05 17.14
CA TYR A 123 -1.87 10.31 18.25
C TYR A 123 -0.36 10.25 18.08
N LEU A 124 0.37 10.83 19.03
CA LEU A 124 1.82 10.72 19.06
C LEU A 124 2.19 9.46 19.85
N VAL A 125 2.90 8.55 19.18
CA VAL A 125 3.39 7.32 19.79
C VAL A 125 4.91 7.34 19.82
N SER A 126 5.50 7.18 21.00
CA SER A 126 6.94 6.95 21.14
C SER A 126 7.19 5.45 21.21
N GLY A 127 8.09 4.92 20.38
CA GLY A 127 8.37 3.49 20.30
C GLY A 127 7.35 2.70 19.47
N PRO A 128 7.39 1.36 19.54
CA PRO A 128 6.56 0.51 18.70
C PRO A 128 5.06 0.59 19.06
N LEU A 129 4.22 0.42 18.05
CA LEU A 129 2.76 0.35 18.13
C LEU A 129 2.27 -0.99 17.58
N GLY A 130 1.49 -1.74 18.36
CA GLY A 130 0.75 -2.91 17.88
C GLY A 130 -0.76 -2.69 18.03
N THR A 131 -1.56 -2.91 16.99
CA THR A 131 -3.03 -2.86 17.12
C THR A 131 -3.55 -4.10 17.84
N GLN A 132 -4.69 -3.99 18.53
CA GLN A 132 -5.42 -5.09 19.15
C GLN A 132 -6.80 -5.25 18.51
N GLY A 133 -7.12 -6.48 18.11
CA GLY A 133 -8.41 -6.81 17.52
C GLY A 133 -8.67 -6.09 16.20
N ASN A 134 -9.91 -6.18 15.74
CA ASN A 134 -10.36 -5.49 14.54
C ASN A 134 -10.78 -4.07 14.88
N TRP A 135 -10.33 -3.12 14.07
CA TRP A 135 -10.74 -1.73 14.15
C TRP A 135 -11.74 -1.43 13.05
N ASN A 136 -12.85 -0.81 13.41
CA ASN A 136 -13.85 -0.31 12.49
C ASN A 136 -14.00 1.19 12.73
N ILE A 137 -13.56 2.00 11.78
CA ILE A 137 -13.64 3.46 11.85
C ILE A 137 -14.98 3.88 11.22
N PRO A 138 -15.95 4.35 12.03
CA PRO A 138 -17.26 4.77 11.57
C PRO A 138 -17.20 5.98 10.64
N ASP A 139 -18.34 6.26 9.98
CA ASP A 139 -18.51 7.47 9.18
C ASP A 139 -18.21 8.74 9.98
N GLY A 140 -17.43 9.65 9.40
CA GLY A 140 -17.01 10.91 10.02
C GLY A 140 -15.89 10.79 11.05
N GLU A 141 -15.50 9.58 11.46
CA GLU A 141 -14.43 9.38 12.44
C GLU A 141 -13.04 9.38 11.81
N LYS A 142 -12.06 9.88 12.56
CA LYS A 142 -10.68 10.02 12.10
C LYS A 142 -9.73 9.48 13.15
N LEU A 143 -8.85 8.58 12.72
CA LEU A 143 -7.73 8.09 13.50
C LEU A 143 -6.46 8.39 12.73
N ILE A 144 -5.54 9.12 13.36
CA ILE A 144 -4.28 9.54 12.77
C ILE A 144 -3.19 9.24 13.77
N PHE A 145 -2.15 8.53 13.35
CA PHE A 145 -1.02 8.17 14.19
C PHE A 145 0.28 8.69 13.58
N LEU A 146 1.08 9.35 14.43
CA LEU A 146 2.48 9.63 14.20
C LEU A 146 3.27 8.72 15.14
N VAL A 147 3.97 7.74 14.60
CA VAL A 147 4.69 6.72 15.38
C VAL A 147 6.20 6.87 15.17
N ASP A 148 6.91 7.23 16.24
CA ASP A 148 8.37 7.17 16.26
C ASP A 148 8.84 5.75 16.62
N GLY A 149 8.63 4.82 15.69
CA GLY A 149 8.90 3.40 15.92
C GLY A 149 8.43 2.51 14.77
N ASN A 150 8.09 1.26 15.08
CA ASN A 150 7.50 0.33 14.11
C ASN A 150 6.01 0.14 14.42
N ILE A 151 5.20 -0.09 13.40
CA ILE A 151 3.79 -0.40 13.52
C ILE A 151 3.55 -1.86 13.15
N THR A 152 2.79 -2.58 13.97
CA THR A 152 2.26 -3.90 13.65
C THR A 152 0.73 -3.86 13.65
N ILE A 153 0.12 -4.22 12.51
CA ILE A 153 -1.33 -4.32 12.36
C ILE A 153 -1.73 -5.79 12.58
N ASN A 154 -2.30 -6.09 13.75
CA ASN A 154 -2.62 -7.47 14.16
C ASN A 154 -4.06 -7.92 13.86
N GLY A 155 -4.92 -6.99 13.43
CA GLY A 155 -6.31 -7.25 13.06
C GLY A 155 -6.74 -6.38 11.89
N THR A 156 -7.95 -6.59 11.39
CA THR A 156 -8.45 -5.81 10.25
C THR A 156 -8.66 -4.35 10.63
N ILE A 157 -8.45 -3.44 9.69
CA ILE A 157 -8.79 -2.03 9.83
C ILE A 157 -9.75 -1.69 8.69
N THR A 158 -11.01 -1.42 9.00
CA THR A 158 -12.03 -1.09 7.99
C THR A 158 -12.59 0.30 8.24
N THR A 159 -13.06 0.96 7.18
CA THR A 159 -13.70 2.27 7.29
C THR A 159 -15.09 2.25 6.68
N THR A 160 -15.98 3.12 7.18
CA THR A 160 -17.32 3.31 6.61
C THR A 160 -17.54 4.78 6.26
N GLY A 161 -18.30 5.06 5.20
CA GLY A 161 -18.58 6.42 4.76
C GLY A 161 -17.31 7.24 4.47
N THR A 162 -17.11 8.28 5.28
CA THR A 162 -15.98 9.23 5.29
C THR A 162 -14.97 8.94 6.41
N GLY A 163 -15.11 7.82 7.11
CA GLY A 163 -14.19 7.35 8.13
C GLY A 163 -12.78 7.16 7.59
N MET A 164 -11.77 7.47 8.40
CA MET A 164 -10.38 7.50 7.95
C MET A 164 -9.41 6.99 9.01
N ALA A 165 -8.52 6.08 8.60
CA ALA A 165 -7.36 5.66 9.36
C ALA A 165 -6.08 6.09 8.63
N VAL A 166 -5.17 6.74 9.36
CA VAL A 166 -3.88 7.20 8.86
C VAL A 166 -2.79 6.75 9.81
N PHE A 167 -1.81 6.03 9.30
CA PHE A 167 -0.62 5.60 10.04
C PHE A 167 0.62 6.13 9.35
N ILE A 168 1.38 6.96 10.05
CA ILE A 168 2.64 7.52 9.56
C ILE A 168 3.71 7.11 10.57
N THR A 169 4.74 6.44 10.10
CA THR A 169 5.78 5.89 10.98
C THR A 169 7.19 6.18 10.48
N ASN A 170 8.08 6.44 11.43
CA ASN A 170 9.51 6.60 11.16
C ASN A 170 10.20 5.26 10.83
N GLY A 171 9.61 4.15 11.26
CA GLY A 171 10.12 2.80 10.98
C GLY A 171 9.30 2.04 9.94
N ASN A 172 9.05 0.77 10.23
CA ASN A 172 8.35 -0.16 9.35
C ASN A 172 6.87 -0.28 9.71
N ILE A 173 6.06 -0.64 8.73
CA ILE A 173 4.70 -1.17 8.93
C ILE A 173 4.71 -2.65 8.62
N THR A 174 4.18 -3.47 9.52
CA THR A 174 4.04 -4.92 9.33
C THR A 174 2.60 -5.32 9.51
N ILE A 175 2.03 -5.97 8.50
CA ILE A 175 0.72 -6.61 8.57
C ILE A 175 0.93 -8.02 9.11
N ALA A 176 0.20 -8.39 10.16
CA ALA A 176 0.30 -9.73 10.72
C ALA A 176 -0.16 -10.79 9.71
N SER A 177 0.46 -11.97 9.75
CA SER A 177 0.15 -13.11 8.87
C SER A 177 -1.32 -13.52 8.90
N SER A 178 -1.98 -13.36 10.05
CA SER A 178 -3.41 -13.64 10.26
C SER A 178 -4.36 -12.61 9.63
N VAL A 179 -3.86 -11.46 9.17
CA VAL A 179 -4.68 -10.41 8.53
C VAL A 179 -4.66 -10.64 7.02
N GLY A 180 -5.66 -11.38 6.54
CA GLY A 180 -5.85 -11.70 5.13
C GLY A 180 -7.22 -12.30 4.89
N VAL A 181 -7.51 -12.58 3.62
CA VAL A 181 -8.77 -13.20 3.16
C VAL A 181 -8.48 -14.44 2.32
N ALA A 182 -9.51 -15.23 2.05
CA ALA A 182 -9.42 -16.35 1.11
C ALA A 182 -8.94 -15.87 -0.28
N PRO A 183 -8.23 -16.70 -1.06
CA PRO A 183 -7.64 -16.31 -2.36
C PRO A 183 -8.63 -15.59 -3.30
N ALA A 184 -9.83 -16.14 -3.46
CA ALA A 184 -10.84 -15.59 -4.37
C ALA A 184 -11.50 -14.28 -3.88
N SER A 185 -11.25 -13.86 -2.63
CA SER A 185 -11.83 -12.66 -2.08
C SER A 185 -11.06 -11.40 -2.49
N SER A 186 -11.78 -10.32 -2.67
CA SER A 186 -11.26 -8.96 -2.83
C SER A 186 -11.74 -8.03 -1.72
N THR A 187 -12.29 -8.57 -0.62
CA THR A 187 -12.72 -7.78 0.53
C THR A 187 -11.50 -7.17 1.22
N PRO A 188 -11.42 -5.83 1.35
CA PRO A 188 -10.32 -5.17 2.05
C PRO A 188 -10.22 -5.61 3.50
N VAL A 189 -8.99 -5.88 3.95
CA VAL A 189 -8.67 -6.17 5.36
C VAL A 189 -7.99 -5.00 6.05
N VAL A 190 -7.38 -4.11 5.26
CA VAL A 190 -6.65 -2.93 5.75
C VAL A 190 -7.02 -1.75 4.86
N GLU A 191 -7.83 -0.85 5.41
CA GLU A 191 -8.29 0.38 4.76
C GLU A 191 -7.63 1.60 5.37
N GLY A 192 -7.25 2.59 4.55
CA GLY A 192 -6.68 3.86 5.03
C GLY A 192 -5.42 4.33 4.29
N MET A 193 -4.66 5.18 4.96
CA MET A 193 -3.37 5.69 4.49
C MET A 193 -2.24 5.16 5.39
N TYR A 194 -1.27 4.51 4.78
CA TYR A 194 -0.14 3.86 5.45
C TYR A 194 1.15 4.40 4.87
N ILE A 195 1.93 5.11 5.68
CA ILE A 195 3.18 5.75 5.28
C ILE A 195 4.29 5.26 6.20
N ALA A 196 5.27 4.57 5.64
CA ALA A 196 6.44 4.06 6.33
C ALA A 196 7.72 4.67 5.76
N ASN A 197 8.53 5.35 6.58
CA ASN A 197 9.87 5.72 6.14
C ASN A 197 10.77 4.50 5.88
N GLY A 198 10.51 3.39 6.59
CA GLY A 198 11.15 2.09 6.38
C GLY A 198 10.44 1.24 5.33
N SER A 199 10.10 0.00 5.70
CA SER A 199 9.41 -0.95 4.81
C SER A 199 7.94 -1.14 5.16
N PHE A 200 7.13 -1.43 4.14
CA PHE A 200 5.79 -2.00 4.29
C PHE A 200 5.84 -3.50 4.03
N ASN A 201 5.53 -4.30 5.03
CA ASN A 201 5.62 -5.76 5.01
C ASN A 201 4.22 -6.35 5.10
N THR A 202 3.80 -7.13 4.10
CA THR A 202 2.46 -7.75 4.10
C THR A 202 2.37 -8.98 5.02
N GLY A 203 3.50 -9.44 5.56
CA GLY A 203 3.61 -10.64 6.38
C GLY A 203 3.49 -11.91 5.54
N THR A 204 4.16 -12.98 5.94
CA THR A 204 4.01 -14.28 5.28
C THR A 204 2.62 -14.84 5.54
N SER A 205 2.03 -15.56 4.60
CA SER A 205 0.79 -16.31 4.83
C SER A 205 0.98 -17.34 5.96
N SER A 206 0.08 -17.37 6.95
CA SER A 206 0.18 -18.30 8.08
C SER A 206 -0.04 -19.76 7.68
N SER A 207 -0.80 -19.97 6.60
CA SER A 207 -1.07 -21.29 6.02
C SER A 207 -0.71 -21.40 4.54
N GLY A 208 -0.13 -20.36 3.95
CA GLY A 208 0.23 -20.35 2.52
C GLY A 208 -0.93 -20.04 1.56
N VAL A 209 -2.06 -19.51 2.06
CA VAL A 209 -3.27 -19.28 1.23
C VAL A 209 -4.02 -17.98 1.55
N GLU A 210 -3.51 -17.16 2.46
CA GLU A 210 -4.15 -15.88 2.78
C GLU A 210 -3.71 -14.77 1.82
N ARG A 211 -4.67 -14.17 1.11
CA ARG A 211 -4.48 -12.98 0.27
C ARG A 211 -4.53 -11.72 1.12
N PHE A 212 -3.61 -10.79 0.89
CA PHE A 212 -3.69 -9.44 1.45
C PHE A 212 -4.47 -8.53 0.50
N VAL A 213 -5.48 -7.84 1.02
CA VAL A 213 -6.24 -6.82 0.27
C VAL A 213 -6.20 -5.50 1.05
N GLY A 214 -5.38 -4.56 0.57
CA GLY A 214 -5.29 -3.21 1.11
C GLY A 214 -6.12 -2.24 0.27
N LYS A 215 -6.88 -1.35 0.90
CA LYS A 215 -7.63 -0.29 0.20
C LYS A 215 -7.24 1.10 0.71
N GLY A 216 -6.76 1.94 -0.19
CA GLY A 216 -6.35 3.30 0.11
C GLY A 216 -4.96 3.63 -0.42
N ASN A 217 -4.14 4.27 0.41
CA ASN A 217 -2.86 4.86 0.03
C ASN A 217 -1.74 4.14 0.79
N PHE A 218 -0.73 3.63 0.08
CA PHE A 218 0.39 2.92 0.68
C PHE A 218 1.68 3.52 0.15
N VAL A 219 2.51 4.04 1.06
CA VAL A 219 3.79 4.68 0.74
C VAL A 219 4.84 4.10 1.66
N ALA A 220 5.94 3.63 1.10
CA ALA A 220 7.04 3.08 1.87
C ALA A 220 8.39 3.36 1.22
N GLY A 221 9.47 3.38 2.00
CA GLY A 221 10.83 3.35 1.47
C GLY A 221 11.11 2.05 0.69
N SER A 222 10.48 0.95 1.09
CA SER A 222 10.46 -0.31 0.33
C SER A 222 9.21 -1.12 0.61
N PHE A 223 8.80 -1.95 -0.35
CA PHE A 223 7.72 -2.91 -0.17
C PHE A 223 8.29 -4.32 -0.11
N ASN A 224 7.89 -5.07 0.92
CA ASN A 224 8.18 -6.48 1.08
C ASN A 224 6.85 -7.24 1.03
N LEU A 225 6.57 -7.78 -0.15
CA LEU A 225 5.32 -8.47 -0.47
C LEU A 225 5.59 -9.97 -0.30
N GLN A 226 5.01 -10.54 0.76
CA GLN A 226 5.41 -11.84 1.31
C GLN A 226 4.29 -12.88 1.24
N ARG A 227 3.13 -12.55 0.68
CA ARG A 227 2.02 -13.48 0.53
C ARG A 227 2.30 -14.39 -0.65
N ASP A 228 1.93 -15.64 -0.46
CA ASP A 228 2.02 -16.69 -1.46
C ASP A 228 0.74 -17.50 -1.32
N LEU A 229 0.03 -17.72 -2.43
CA LEU A 229 -1.20 -18.50 -2.52
C LEU A 229 -0.96 -19.88 -3.19
N GLY A 230 0.30 -20.26 -3.41
CA GLY A 230 0.67 -21.49 -4.10
C GLY A 230 0.21 -21.48 -5.56
N ASP A 231 -0.54 -22.51 -5.97
CA ASP A 231 -1.00 -22.67 -7.36
C ASP A 231 -1.92 -21.51 -7.81
N ASP A 232 -2.66 -20.90 -6.87
CA ASP A 232 -3.57 -19.80 -7.16
C ASP A 232 -2.84 -18.55 -7.66
N ASN A 233 -1.54 -18.39 -7.35
CA ASN A 233 -0.70 -17.31 -7.86
C ASN A 233 -0.74 -17.20 -9.38
N ALA A 234 -0.99 -18.31 -10.09
CA ALA A 234 -1.07 -18.31 -11.55
C ALA A 234 -2.22 -17.42 -12.08
N SER A 235 -3.28 -17.22 -11.28
CA SER A 235 -4.49 -16.49 -11.69
C SER A 235 -4.88 -15.34 -10.76
N ILE A 236 -4.45 -15.37 -9.51
CA ILE A 236 -4.82 -14.43 -8.44
C ILE A 236 -3.54 -13.84 -7.85
N SER A 237 -3.54 -12.52 -7.63
CA SER A 237 -2.44 -11.85 -6.93
C SER A 237 -2.53 -12.10 -5.42
N PRO A 238 -1.47 -12.58 -4.75
CA PRO A 238 -1.44 -12.68 -3.28
C PRO A 238 -1.57 -11.33 -2.57
N GLU A 239 -1.18 -10.24 -3.24
CA GLU A 239 -1.38 -8.87 -2.79
C GLU A 239 -2.25 -8.10 -3.77
N LEU A 240 -3.31 -7.47 -3.25
CA LEU A 240 -4.17 -6.56 -3.99
C LEU A 240 -4.21 -5.21 -3.29
N PHE A 241 -3.88 -4.15 -4.02
CA PHE A 241 -3.99 -2.77 -3.57
C PHE A 241 -5.10 -2.06 -4.35
N ILE A 242 -6.14 -1.61 -3.66
CA ILE A 242 -7.29 -0.92 -4.24
C ILE A 242 -7.17 0.56 -3.92
N TRP A 243 -7.19 1.41 -4.95
CA TRP A 243 -7.16 2.85 -4.74
C TRP A 243 -8.44 3.36 -4.06
N ASP A 244 -8.30 4.21 -3.03
CA ASP A 244 -9.43 4.93 -2.43
C ASP A 244 -9.19 6.46 -2.47
N PRO A 245 -9.80 7.18 -3.44
CA PRO A 245 -9.62 8.63 -3.57
C PRO A 245 -10.31 9.42 -2.45
N LYS A 246 -11.23 8.80 -1.67
CA LYS A 246 -11.97 9.49 -0.61
C LYS A 246 -11.03 10.08 0.45
N ILE A 247 -9.92 9.41 0.70
CA ILE A 247 -8.94 9.85 1.71
C ILE A 247 -8.37 11.23 1.33
N LEU A 248 -8.13 11.49 0.04
CA LEU A 248 -7.56 12.75 -0.44
C LEU A 248 -8.46 13.97 -0.20
N VAL A 249 -9.77 13.77 -0.20
CA VAL A 249 -10.75 14.86 -0.02
C VAL A 249 -11.22 15.03 1.43
N HIS A 250 -10.95 14.05 2.30
CA HIS A 250 -11.41 14.05 3.70
C HIS A 250 -10.30 14.12 4.75
N MET A 251 -9.02 14.07 4.32
CA MET A 251 -7.88 14.25 5.21
C MET A 251 -7.90 15.61 5.95
N PRO A 252 -7.22 15.76 7.09
CA PRO A 252 -7.09 17.06 7.74
C PRO A 252 -6.31 18.03 6.86
N GLN A 253 -6.60 19.32 7.01
CA GLN A 253 -5.89 20.38 6.29
C GLN A 253 -4.37 20.34 6.47
N ALA A 254 -3.89 19.92 7.65
CA ALA A 254 -2.45 19.76 7.91
C ALA A 254 -1.78 18.69 7.02
N MET A 255 -2.55 17.76 6.44
CA MET A 255 -2.03 16.76 5.50
C MET A 255 -2.12 17.20 4.04
N MET A 256 -2.96 18.19 3.74
CA MET A 256 -3.07 18.76 2.41
C MET A 256 -1.91 19.73 2.15
N ASP A 257 -1.44 19.81 0.91
CA ASP A 257 -0.63 20.94 0.51
C ASP A 257 -1.47 22.22 0.55
N VAL A 258 -0.95 23.24 1.24
CA VAL A 258 -1.58 24.56 1.26
C VAL A 258 -1.41 25.16 -0.15
N PRO A 259 -2.48 25.68 -0.77
CA PRO A 259 -2.36 26.29 -2.09
C PRO A 259 -1.34 27.44 -2.06
N TYR A 260 -0.45 27.47 -3.06
CA TYR A 260 0.40 28.62 -3.33
C TYR A 260 -0.46 29.84 -3.66
N TYR A 261 -0.32 30.92 -2.90
CA TYR A 261 -0.84 32.23 -3.30
C TYR A 261 0.15 32.85 -4.29
N TRP A 262 -0.23 32.93 -5.56
CA TRP A 262 0.44 33.80 -6.50
C TRP A 262 0.10 35.25 -6.14
N GLN A 263 1.11 36.05 -5.81
CA GLN A 263 0.99 37.50 -5.67
C GLN A 263 1.74 38.14 -6.83
N GLU A 264 1.01 38.76 -7.75
CA GLU A 264 1.60 39.60 -8.79
C GLU A 264 2.29 40.79 -8.12
N VAL A 265 3.61 40.93 -8.32
CA VAL A 265 4.36 42.11 -7.91
C VAL A 265 4.29 43.08 -9.09
N ALA A 266 3.69 44.26 -8.88
CA ALA A 266 3.60 45.26 -9.92
C ALA A 266 5.02 45.70 -10.37
N PRO A 267 5.22 46.03 -11.67
CA PRO A 267 6.53 46.33 -12.25
C PRO A 267 7.28 47.49 -11.58
#